data_AF-A0A535D2N9-F1
#
_entry.id   AF-A0A535D2N9-F1
#
_cell.length_a   1.000
_cell.length_b   1.000
_cell.length_c   1.000
_cell.angle_alpha   90.00
_cell.angle_beta   90.00
_cell.angle_gamma   90.00
#
_symmetry.space_group_name_H-M   'P 1'
#
loop_
_entity.id
_entity.type
_entity.pdbx_description
1 polymer ?
#
loop_
_entity_poly.entity_id
_entity_poly.type
_entity_poly.pdbx_seq_one_letter_code
_entity_poly.pdbx_strand_id
1 'polypeptide(L)'
;MFVIAVHTISDPDAFWSAPLPLPEGTELPIVVPSSDGTRGVCVFKSDSVSTVRNLVEGAAGAISRNEYFAINEGSAQGLTV
;
A
#
# COMPACT_ATOMS: atom_id res chain seq x y z
N MET A 1 12.27 5.40 4.61
CA MET A 1 11.14 6.36 4.65
C MET A 1 9.84 5.57 4.75
N PHE A 2 8.74 6.22 5.11
CA PHE A 2 7.41 5.64 4.96
C PHE A 2 6.69 6.17 3.72
N VAL A 3 5.96 5.29 3.02
CA VAL A 3 5.23 5.58 1.80
C VAL A 3 3.80 5.11 1.96
N ILE A 4 2.84 5.96 1.61
CA ILE A 4 1.44 5.56 1.47
C ILE A 4 1.21 5.03 0.06
N ALA A 5 0.48 3.92 -0.04
CA ALA A 5 -0.24 3.54 -1.24
C ALA A 5 -1.75 3.60 -0.94
N VAL A 6 -2.49 4.35 -1.75
CA VAL A 6 -3.97 4.37 -1.71
C VAL A 6 -4.48 3.60 -2.90
N HIS A 7 -5.39 2.66 -2.67
CA HIS A 7 -5.90 1.74 -3.67
C HIS A 7 -7.38 2.01 -3.97
N THR A 8 -7.73 2.04 -5.25
CA THR A 8 -9.11 1.92 -5.73
C THR A 8 -9.21 0.63 -6.53
N ILE A 9 -9.85 -0.38 -5.94
CA ILE A 9 -9.77 -1.78 -6.33
C ILE A 9 -11.04 -2.17 -7.09
N SER A 10 -10.89 -2.79 -8.27
CA SER A 10 -12.01 -3.25 -9.09
C SER A 10 -12.40 -4.72 -8.84
N ASP A 11 -11.48 -5.52 -8.31
CA ASP A 11 -11.68 -6.93 -7.96
C ASP A 11 -11.10 -7.20 -6.56
N PRO A 12 -11.91 -7.04 -5.49
CA PRO A 12 -11.44 -7.22 -4.12
C PRO A 12 -10.92 -8.63 -3.84
N ASP A 13 -11.61 -9.67 -4.32
CA ASP A 13 -11.23 -11.05 -4.05
C ASP A 13 -9.86 -11.36 -4.66
N ALA A 14 -9.61 -10.92 -5.89
CA ALA A 14 -8.30 -11.07 -6.53
C ALA A 14 -7.21 -10.24 -5.82
N PHE A 15 -7.52 -9.00 -5.42
CA PHE A 15 -6.54 -8.11 -4.79
C PHE A 15 -6.07 -8.62 -3.42
N TRP A 16 -6.99 -9.13 -2.60
CA TRP A 16 -6.72 -9.51 -1.20
C TRP A 16 -6.31 -10.97 -1.02
N SER A 17 -6.45 -11.83 -2.04
CA SER A 17 -6.10 -13.26 -1.95
C SER A 17 -4.63 -13.57 -2.23
N ALA A 18 -3.92 -12.68 -2.94
CA ALA A 18 -2.55 -12.93 -3.36
C ALA A 18 -1.53 -12.43 -2.31
N PRO A 19 -0.51 -13.24 -1.95
CA PRO A 19 0.59 -12.75 -1.14
C PRO A 19 1.41 -11.73 -1.93
N LEU A 20 1.83 -10.65 -1.27
CA LEU A 20 2.72 -9.65 -1.86
C LEU A 20 4.19 -9.96 -1.48
N PRO A 21 5.02 -10.46 -2.39
CA PRO A 21 6.43 -10.70 -2.10
C PRO A 21 7.17 -9.37 -1.93
N LEU A 22 7.62 -9.08 -0.71
CA LEU A 22 8.34 -7.84 -0.40
C LEU A 22 9.83 -8.00 -0.75
N PRO A 23 10.44 -7.05 -1.49
CA PRO A 23 11.88 -7.05 -1.72
C PRO A 23 12.65 -6.79 -0.42
N GLU A 24 13.91 -7.18 -0.39
CA GLU A 24 14.78 -6.93 0.76
C GLU A 24 14.79 -5.44 1.15
N GLY A 25 14.67 -5.15 2.44
CA GLY A 25 14.61 -3.78 2.96
C GLY A 25 13.25 -3.09 2.81
N THR A 26 12.21 -3.77 2.30
CA THR A 26 10.83 -3.26 2.27
C THR A 26 9.94 -4.01 3.26
N GLU A 27 9.15 -3.26 4.01
CA GLU A 27 8.18 -3.77 4.99
C GLU A 27 6.78 -3.20 4.69
N LEU A 28 5.72 -3.95 5.01
CA LEU A 28 4.32 -3.51 4.92
C LEU A 28 3.65 -3.56 6.31
N PRO A 29 3.96 -2.61 7.20
CA PRO A 29 3.49 -2.64 8.59
C PRO A 29 1.99 -2.40 8.77
N ILE A 30 1.32 -1.68 7.87
CA ILE A 30 -0.10 -1.31 8.03
C ILE A 30 -0.83 -1.55 6.72
N VAL A 31 -1.94 -2.28 6.81
CA VAL A 31 -2.92 -2.50 5.73
C VAL A 31 -4.31 -2.17 6.28
N VAL A 32 -5.00 -1.22 5.66
CA VAL A 32 -6.32 -0.73 6.11
C VAL A 32 -7.33 -0.86 4.96
N PRO A 33 -8.02 -2.00 4.83
CA PRO A 33 -9.05 -2.18 3.82
C PRO A 33 -10.36 -1.50 4.23
N SER A 34 -11.16 -1.05 3.26
CA SER A 34 -12.58 -0.72 3.49
C SER A 34 -13.38 -1.99 3.76
N SER A 35 -14.57 -1.85 4.37
CA SER A 35 -15.43 -2.99 4.71
C SER A 35 -15.87 -3.84 3.51
N ASP A 36 -15.93 -3.24 2.32
CA ASP A 36 -16.27 -3.90 1.05
C ASP A 36 -15.02 -4.29 0.23
N GLY A 37 -13.81 -3.99 0.73
CA GLY A 37 -12.54 -4.27 0.07
C GLY A 37 -12.26 -3.49 -1.21
N THR A 38 -13.11 -2.55 -1.62
CA THR A 38 -12.93 -1.76 -2.86
C THR A 38 -11.95 -0.60 -2.69
N ARG A 39 -11.55 -0.30 -1.45
CA ARG A 39 -10.55 0.69 -1.09
C ARG A 39 -9.56 0.09 -0.11
N GLY A 40 -8.32 0.55 -0.18
CA GLY A 40 -7.28 0.18 0.77
C GLY A 40 -6.27 1.29 0.95
N VAL A 41 -5.73 1.40 2.16
CA VAL A 41 -4.55 2.24 2.44
C VAL A 41 -3.47 1.37 3.04
N CYS A 42 -2.31 1.36 2.39
CA CYS A 42 -1.14 0.61 2.83
C CYS A 42 -0.03 1.58 3.23
N VAL A 43 0.62 1.33 4.36
CA VAL A 43 1.84 2.03 4.78
C VAL A 43 3.00 1.10 4.55
N PHE A 44 3.89 1.47 3.63
CA PHE A 44 5.14 0.77 3.39
C PHE A 44 6.29 1.49 4.09
N LYS A 45 7.27 0.73 4.58
CA LYS A 45 8.60 1.25 4.89
C LYS A 45 9.54 0.76 3.81
N SER A 46 10.17 1.67 3.09
CA SER A 46 11.03 1.35 1.93
C SER A 46 12.07 2.44 1.69
N ASP A 47 12.92 2.24 0.69
CA ASP A 47 13.99 3.15 0.27
C ASP A 47 13.49 4.28 -0.63
N SER A 48 12.38 4.10 -1.36
CA SER A 48 11.79 5.13 -2.22
C SER A 48 10.30 4.91 -2.52
N VAL A 49 9.61 5.98 -2.90
CA VAL A 49 8.25 5.91 -3.47
C VAL A 49 8.23 5.08 -4.76
N SER A 50 9.28 5.16 -5.57
CA SER A 50 9.40 4.42 -6.83
C SER A 50 9.47 2.91 -6.62
N THR A 51 10.18 2.44 -5.59
CA THR A 51 10.26 1.02 -5.22
C THR A 51 8.88 0.47 -4.87
N VAL A 52 8.14 1.19 -4.01
CA VAL A 52 6.78 0.82 -3.62
C VAL A 52 5.83 0.84 -4.81
N ARG A 53 5.91 1.87 -5.67
CA ARG A 53 5.11 1.94 -6.89
C ARG A 53 5.36 0.73 -7.78
N ASN A 54 6.61 0.43 -8.10
CA ASN A 54 6.93 -0.68 -9.00
C ASN A 54 6.45 -2.02 -8.43
N LEU A 55 6.58 -2.23 -7.12
CA LEU A 55 6.07 -3.41 -6.42
C LEU A 55 4.55 -3.53 -6.54
N VAL A 56 3.81 -2.47 -6.20
CA VAL A 56 2.34 -2.49 -6.17
C VAL A 56 1.75 -2.53 -7.57
N GLU A 57 2.28 -1.75 -8.53
CA GLU A 57 1.82 -1.79 -9.91
C GLU A 57 2.07 -3.15 -10.57
N GLY A 58 3.22 -3.78 -10.27
CA GLY A 58 3.52 -5.13 -10.75
C GLY A 58 2.58 -6.20 -10.20
N ALA A 59 2.15 -6.06 -8.94
CA ALA A 59 1.27 -7.02 -8.28
C ALA A 59 -0.21 -6.81 -8.58
N ALA A 60 -0.66 -5.55 -8.64
CA ALA A 60 -2.08 -5.20 -8.61
C ALA A 60 -2.50 -4.12 -9.62
N GLY A 61 -1.60 -3.60 -10.45
CA GLY A 61 -1.92 -2.51 -11.40
C GLY A 61 -2.99 -2.85 -12.44
N ALA A 62 -3.23 -4.14 -12.70
CA ALA A 62 -4.30 -4.61 -13.58
C ALA A 62 -5.71 -4.52 -12.95
N ILE A 63 -5.82 -4.53 -11.62
CA ILE A 63 -7.07 -4.62 -10.87
C ILE A 63 -7.23 -3.52 -9.82
N SER A 64 -6.30 -2.56 -9.79
CA SER A 64 -6.34 -1.42 -8.87
C SER A 64 -5.72 -0.19 -9.52
N ARG A 65 -6.35 0.96 -9.30
CA ARG A 65 -5.74 2.27 -9.54
C ARG A 65 -5.13 2.77 -8.24
N ASN A 66 -3.85 3.11 -8.27
CA ASN A 66 -3.09 3.40 -7.06
C ASN A 66 -2.50 4.81 -7.07
N GLU A 67 -2.41 5.39 -5.88
CA GLU A 67 -1.75 6.68 -5.62
C GLU A 67 -0.65 6.48 -4.58
N TYR A 68 0.46 7.22 -4.72
CA TYR A 68 1.64 7.04 -3.88
C TYR A 68 2.23 8.37 -3.43
N PHE A 69 2.61 8.46 -2.16
CA PHE A 69 3.33 9.61 -1.63
C PHE A 69 4.17 9.24 -0.41
N ALA A 70 5.27 9.96 -0.21
CA ALA A 70 6.08 9.84 1.00
C ALA A 70 5.35 10.49 2.19
N ILE A 71 5.38 9.83 3.35
CA ILE A 71 4.80 10.37 4.58
C ILE A 71 5.71 11.49 5.11
N ASN A 72 5.10 12.58 5.57
CA ASN A 72 5.79 13.53 6.44
C ASN A 72 5.88 12.93 7.86
N GLU A 73 6.94 12.17 8.12
CA GLU A 73 7.14 11.41 9.36
C GLU A 73 7.10 12.30 10.62
N GLY A 74 7.63 13.53 10.53
CA GLY A 74 7.65 14.49 11.65
C GLY A 74 6.29 15.06 12.03
N SER A 75 5.25 14.83 11.23
CA SER A 75 3.87 15.28 11.50
C SER A 75 2.86 14.13 11.53
N ALA A 76 3.31 12.89 11.36
CA ALA A 76 2.46 11.72 11.35
C ALA A 76 1.94 11.41 12.77
N GLN A 77 0.65 11.09 12.87
CA GLN A 77 -0.01 10.70 14.12
C GLN A 77 -0.79 9.42 13.89
N GLY A 78 -0.73 8.49 14.84
CA GLY A 78 -1.51 7.25 14.81
C GLY A 78 -2.90 7.45 15.40
N LEU A 79 -3.78 6.47 15.18
CA LEU A 79 -5.05 6.42 15.91
C LEU A 79 -4.77 6.23 17.40
N THR A 80 -5.44 7.02 18.24
CA THR A 80 -5.51 6.75 19.68
C THR A 80 -6.47 5.58 19.87
N VAL A 81 -5.94 4.44 20.31
CA VAL A 81 -6.75 3.27 20.70
C VAL A 81 -7.37 3.45 22.07
#